data_AF-A0AAW2NNW2-F1
#
_entry.id   AF-A0AAW2NNW2-F1
#
_cell.length_a   1.000
_cell.length_b   1.000
_cell.length_c   1.000
_cell.angle_alpha   90.00
_cell.angle_beta   90.00
_cell.angle_gamma   90.00
#
_symmetry.space_group_name_H-M   'P 1'
#
loop_
_entity.id
_entity.type
_entity.pdbx_description
1 polymer ?
#
loop_
_entity_poly.entity_id
_entity_poly.type
_entity_poly.pdbx_seq_one_letter_code
_entity_poly.pdbx_strand_id
1 'polypeptide(L)'
;MLVSAIAASAVLRWLVLARGHKIEEVPELPLVVSDSAEAVEKTNAALKILKQIGAFPDAEKAKDSHAIRPGKGKMRNRRYISRKGPLVVYGTEGAKLTKAFRNIPGVEVAHVSRLNLLKLAPGGHLGRFIIWTKSAFEKLDEIYGTFDKPSLKKKGYVLPRTKMVNADLARIINSDEVQSVVKPIKKEIKRAPLKKNPLKNLNVMLKLNHMLRLPRGWLSWLRRRG
;
A
#
# COMPACT_ATOMS: atom_id res chain seq x y z
N MET A 1 -10.74 -10.15 -6.79
CA MET A 1 -9.46 -10.31 -6.03
C MET A 1 -8.25 -10.42 -6.94
N LEU A 2 -8.20 -11.33 -7.92
CA LEU A 2 -7.00 -11.49 -8.74
C LEU A 2 -6.65 -10.25 -9.59
N VAL A 3 -7.64 -9.64 -10.24
CA VAL A 3 -7.46 -8.35 -10.96
C VAL A 3 -7.03 -7.22 -10.02
N SER A 4 -7.54 -7.20 -8.79
CA SER A 4 -7.12 -6.22 -7.77
C SER A 4 -5.64 -6.38 -7.40
N ALA A 5 -5.12 -7.61 -7.33
CA ALA A 5 -3.70 -7.87 -7.07
C ALA A 5 -2.80 -7.44 -8.24
N ILE A 6 -3.23 -7.68 -9.48
CA ILE A 6 -2.53 -7.22 -10.68
C ILE A 6 -2.51 -5.68 -10.72
N ALA A 7 -3.65 -5.04 -10.51
CA ALA A 7 -3.75 -3.57 -10.46
C ALA A 7 -2.85 -2.97 -9.37
N ALA A 8 -2.86 -3.57 -8.17
CA ALA A 8 -2.02 -3.14 -7.06
C ALA A 8 -0.51 -3.22 -7.35
N SER A 9 -0.07 -4.20 -8.16
CA SER A 9 1.33 -4.31 -8.57
C SER A 9 1.76 -3.30 -9.63
N ALA A 10 0.81 -2.79 -10.44
CA ALA A 10 1.11 -1.92 -11.58
C ALA A 10 1.02 -0.43 -11.23
N VAL A 11 -0.06 -0.02 -10.56
CA VAL A 11 -0.41 1.41 -10.40
C VAL A 11 0.32 2.07 -9.22
N LEU A 12 0.65 1.29 -8.19
CA LEU A 12 1.01 1.83 -6.89
C LEU A 12 2.42 1.37 -6.52
N ARG A 13 3.44 2.07 -7.05
CA ARG A 13 4.87 1.83 -6.70
C ARG A 13 5.08 1.77 -5.19
N TRP A 14 4.34 2.59 -4.45
CA TRP A 14 4.35 2.62 -2.99
C TRP A 14 3.83 1.33 -2.34
N LEU A 15 2.88 0.60 -2.93
CA LEU A 15 2.45 -0.71 -2.38
C LEU A 15 3.57 -1.73 -2.46
N VAL A 16 4.29 -1.71 -3.59
CA VAL A 16 5.41 -2.62 -3.84
C VAL A 16 6.58 -2.32 -2.89
N LEU A 17 6.87 -1.03 -2.67
CA LEU A 17 7.84 -0.59 -1.67
C LEU A 17 7.41 -0.88 -0.23
N ALA A 18 6.14 -0.64 0.13
CA ALA A 18 5.60 -0.90 1.47
C ALA A 18 5.64 -2.40 1.83
N ARG A 19 5.46 -3.28 0.83
CA ARG A 19 5.67 -4.73 0.98
C ARG A 19 7.14 -5.08 1.25
N GLY A 20 8.05 -4.18 0.89
CA GLY A 20 9.48 -4.31 1.10
C GLY A 20 10.22 -4.87 -0.11
N HIS A 21 9.72 -4.71 -1.33
CA HIS A 21 10.53 -4.99 -2.51
C HIS A 21 11.55 -3.87 -2.76
N LYS A 22 12.78 -4.22 -3.18
CA LYS A 22 13.81 -3.24 -3.56
C LYS A 22 13.68 -2.92 -5.05
N ILE A 23 13.04 -1.80 -5.37
CA ILE A 23 12.72 -1.39 -6.76
C ILE A 23 13.12 0.07 -7.04
N GLU A 24 14.17 0.56 -6.39
CA GLU A 24 14.65 1.94 -6.56
C GLU A 24 15.26 2.16 -7.95
N GLU A 25 16.04 1.19 -8.43
CA GLU A 25 16.73 1.21 -9.73
C GLU A 25 15.82 0.85 -10.92
N VAL A 26 14.59 0.38 -10.67
CA VAL A 26 13.67 -0.04 -11.73
C VAL A 26 13.09 1.20 -12.43
N PRO A 27 13.17 1.27 -13.78
CA PRO A 27 12.79 2.48 -14.52
C PRO A 27 11.30 2.78 -14.46
N GLU A 28 10.46 1.75 -14.60
CA GLU A 28 9.00 1.90 -14.67
C GLU A 28 8.25 0.73 -14.04
N LEU A 29 7.01 1.00 -13.65
CA LEU A 29 6.03 0.00 -13.25
C LEU A 29 4.72 0.28 -13.99
N PRO A 30 4.05 -0.73 -14.56
CA PRO A 30 4.46 -2.15 -14.63
C PRO A 30 5.67 -2.38 -15.54
N LEU A 31 6.59 -3.25 -15.13
CA LEU A 31 7.77 -3.56 -15.91
C LEU A 31 7.46 -4.61 -16.98
N VAL A 32 7.65 -4.26 -18.25
CA VAL A 32 7.46 -5.14 -19.40
C VAL A 32 8.79 -5.37 -20.12
N VAL A 33 9.12 -6.63 -20.36
CA VAL A 33 10.37 -7.08 -21.00
C VAL A 33 10.04 -7.72 -22.35
N SER A 34 10.97 -7.64 -23.30
CA SER A 34 10.83 -8.29 -24.60
C SER A 34 10.68 -9.82 -24.48
N ASP A 35 10.00 -10.42 -25.46
CA ASP A 35 9.77 -11.87 -25.49
C ASP A 35 11.06 -12.69 -25.67
N SER A 36 12.17 -12.05 -26.06
CA SER A 36 13.50 -12.65 -26.07
C SER A 36 13.92 -13.20 -24.70
N ALA A 37 13.37 -12.66 -23.61
CA ALA A 37 13.57 -13.20 -22.27
C ALA A 37 13.01 -14.63 -22.12
N GLU A 38 11.94 -14.99 -22.84
CA GLU A 38 11.31 -16.32 -22.76
C GLU A 38 12.19 -17.45 -23.31
N ALA A 39 13.09 -17.11 -24.25
CA ALA A 39 14.02 -18.04 -24.88
C ALA A 39 15.23 -18.38 -23.99
N VAL A 40 15.40 -17.72 -22.84
CA VAL A 40 16.56 -17.88 -21.97
C VAL A 40 16.53 -19.23 -21.26
N GLU A 41 17.54 -20.06 -21.51
CA GLU A 41 17.69 -21.38 -20.87
C GLU A 41 18.61 -21.35 -19.64
N LYS A 42 19.69 -20.56 -19.70
CA LYS A 42 20.74 -20.58 -18.69
C LYS A 42 20.47 -19.57 -17.57
N THR A 43 20.64 -20.01 -16.34
CA THR A 43 20.50 -19.20 -15.11
C THR A 43 21.41 -17.97 -15.12
N ASN A 44 22.64 -18.11 -15.63
CA ASN A 44 23.60 -17.00 -15.72
C ASN A 44 23.08 -15.88 -16.66
N ALA A 45 22.43 -16.23 -17.76
CA ALA A 45 21.81 -15.25 -18.65
C ALA A 45 20.61 -14.56 -17.97
N ALA A 46 19.78 -15.31 -17.22
CA ALA A 46 18.69 -14.73 -16.44
C ALA A 46 19.18 -13.73 -15.37
N LEU A 47 20.30 -14.03 -14.70
CA LEU A 47 20.93 -13.10 -13.75
C LEU A 47 21.41 -11.81 -14.42
N LYS A 48 21.99 -11.90 -15.62
CA LYS A 48 22.39 -10.70 -16.40
C LYS A 48 21.19 -9.83 -16.73
N ILE A 49 20.08 -10.43 -17.15
CA ILE A 49 18.83 -9.70 -17.45
C ILE A 49 18.29 -8.99 -16.21
N LEU A 50 18.21 -9.68 -15.07
CA LEU A 50 17.74 -9.07 -13.81
C LEU A 50 18.63 -7.91 -13.34
N LYS A 51 19.94 -7.98 -13.58
CA LYS A 51 20.88 -6.89 -13.28
C LYS A 51 20.66 -5.69 -14.20
N GLN A 52 20.49 -5.92 -15.50
CA GLN A 52 20.24 -4.85 -16.48
C GLN A 52 18.93 -4.11 -16.20
N ILE A 53 17.93 -4.82 -15.69
CA ILE A 53 16.60 -4.28 -15.36
C ILE A 53 16.59 -3.52 -14.02
N GLY A 54 17.59 -3.71 -13.15
CA GLY A 54 17.57 -3.20 -11.77
C GLY A 54 16.69 -4.02 -10.80
N ALA A 55 16.29 -5.23 -11.19
CA ALA A 55 15.50 -6.15 -10.36
C ALA A 55 16.36 -7.08 -9.49
N PHE A 56 17.68 -7.09 -9.70
CA PHE A 56 18.62 -7.95 -8.99
C PHE A 56 18.71 -7.68 -7.48
N PRO A 57 18.66 -6.43 -6.98
CA PRO A 57 18.67 -6.18 -5.53
C PRO A 57 17.53 -6.85 -4.75
N ASP A 58 16.37 -7.03 -5.39
CA ASP A 58 15.23 -7.74 -4.78
C ASP A 58 15.47 -9.26 -4.68
N ALA A 59 16.12 -9.84 -5.69
CA ALA A 59 16.52 -11.24 -5.69
C ALA A 59 17.66 -11.52 -4.68
N GLU A 60 18.63 -10.62 -4.58
CA GLU A 60 19.69 -10.70 -3.55
C GLU A 60 19.11 -10.63 -2.14
N LYS A 61 18.18 -9.70 -1.89
CA LYS A 61 17.46 -9.63 -0.62
C LYS A 61 16.78 -10.96 -0.26
N ALA A 62 16.20 -11.64 -1.25
CA ALA A 62 15.58 -12.93 -1.02
C ALA A 62 16.61 -14.03 -0.73
N LYS A 63 17.76 -14.01 -1.40
CA LYS A 63 18.91 -14.91 -1.13
C LYS A 63 19.42 -14.73 0.31
N ASP A 64 19.67 -13.51 0.74
CA ASP A 64 20.24 -13.20 2.06
C ASP A 64 19.24 -13.48 3.19
N SER A 65 17.94 -13.43 2.89
CA SER A 65 16.88 -13.74 3.86
C SER A 65 16.74 -15.21 4.22
N HIS A 66 17.58 -16.09 3.65
CA HIS A 66 17.53 -17.51 3.87
C HIS A 66 17.93 -17.87 5.31
N ALA A 67 16.93 -18.13 6.15
CA ALA A 67 17.13 -18.42 7.56
C ALA A 67 16.56 -19.79 7.95
N ILE A 68 17.06 -20.34 9.06
CA ILE A 68 16.53 -21.57 9.64
C ILE A 68 15.24 -21.26 10.41
N ARG A 69 14.16 -21.98 10.12
CA ARG A 69 12.87 -21.84 10.77
C ARG A 69 12.98 -22.16 12.27
N PRO A 70 12.49 -21.31 13.17
CA PRO A 70 12.44 -21.64 14.60
C PRO A 70 11.39 -22.72 14.90
N GLY A 71 11.58 -23.42 16.03
CA GLY A 71 10.63 -24.41 16.54
C GLY A 71 10.65 -25.78 15.85
N LYS A 72 9.55 -26.52 16.03
CA LYS A 72 9.41 -27.94 15.63
C LYS A 72 9.23 -28.15 14.11
N GLY A 73 8.99 -27.06 13.35
CA GLY A 73 8.85 -27.13 11.89
C GLY A 73 10.10 -27.67 11.17
N LYS A 74 11.29 -27.52 11.77
CA LYS A 74 12.55 -28.08 11.27
C LYS A 74 12.51 -29.60 11.11
N MET A 75 11.83 -30.29 12.01
CA MET A 75 11.69 -31.76 11.99
C MET A 75 10.67 -32.25 10.96
N ARG A 76 9.79 -31.36 10.46
CA ARG A 76 8.74 -31.68 9.49
C ARG A 76 9.10 -31.27 8.06
N ASN A 77 10.37 -31.31 7.70
CA ASN A 77 10.90 -30.93 6.38
C ASN A 77 10.63 -29.46 5.96
N ARG A 78 10.45 -28.55 6.93
CA ARG A 78 10.28 -27.10 6.69
C ARG A 78 11.39 -26.30 7.36
N ARG A 79 12.64 -26.74 7.17
CA ARG A 79 13.82 -26.20 7.86
C ARG A 79 14.15 -24.76 7.47
N TYR A 80 13.90 -24.36 6.23
CA TYR A 80 14.30 -23.05 5.73
C TYR A 80 13.11 -22.13 5.48
N ILE A 81 13.35 -20.83 5.69
CA ILE A 81 12.44 -19.74 5.32
C ILE A 81 13.20 -18.75 4.45
N SER A 82 12.54 -18.24 3.42
CA SER A 82 13.07 -17.20 2.55
C SER A 82 11.95 -16.25 2.16
N ARG A 83 12.31 -14.99 1.91
CA ARG A 83 11.37 -13.98 1.41
C ARG A 83 11.01 -14.27 -0.05
N LYS A 84 9.85 -13.76 -0.46
CA LYS A 84 9.39 -13.83 -1.84
C LYS A 84 9.86 -12.60 -2.59
N GLY A 85 10.72 -12.80 -3.58
CA GLY A 85 11.22 -11.76 -4.48
C GLY A 85 10.28 -11.57 -5.68
N PRO A 86 10.83 -11.21 -6.86
CA PRO A 86 10.03 -10.85 -8.01
C PRO A 86 9.27 -12.05 -8.57
N LEU A 87 8.11 -11.78 -9.16
CA LEU A 87 7.34 -12.75 -9.92
C LEU A 87 7.52 -12.47 -11.41
N VAL A 88 8.07 -13.43 -12.16
CA VAL A 88 8.18 -13.33 -13.62
C VAL A 88 6.98 -14.02 -14.26
N VAL A 89 6.24 -13.27 -15.08
CA VAL A 89 5.06 -13.77 -15.78
C VAL A 89 5.35 -13.87 -17.27
N TYR A 90 5.08 -15.05 -17.83
CA TYR A 90 5.34 -15.38 -19.23
C TYR A 90 4.07 -15.83 -19.96
N GLY A 91 4.08 -15.67 -21.29
CA GLY A 91 2.91 -15.85 -22.15
C GLY A 91 2.94 -17.12 -23.01
N THR A 92 4.13 -17.65 -23.33
CA THR A 92 4.27 -18.80 -24.23
C THR A 92 4.26 -20.13 -23.47
N GLU A 93 3.52 -21.12 -23.99
CA GLU A 93 3.54 -22.47 -23.41
C GLU A 93 4.88 -23.15 -23.66
N GLY A 94 5.41 -23.85 -22.64
CA GLY A 94 6.72 -24.52 -22.75
C GLY A 94 7.95 -23.59 -22.71
N ALA A 95 7.78 -22.31 -22.35
CA ALA A 95 8.89 -21.36 -22.28
C ALA A 95 10.08 -21.88 -21.45
N LYS A 96 11.27 -21.83 -22.05
CA LYS A 96 12.52 -22.31 -21.46
C LYS A 96 12.97 -21.45 -20.26
N LEU A 97 12.48 -20.20 -20.22
CA LEU A 97 12.60 -19.27 -19.09
C LEU A 97 12.22 -19.89 -17.74
N THR A 98 11.26 -20.82 -17.70
CA THR A 98 10.88 -21.52 -16.46
C THR A 98 12.07 -22.23 -15.80
N LYS A 99 12.97 -22.84 -16.59
CA LYS A 99 14.16 -23.53 -16.07
C LYS A 99 15.22 -22.53 -15.59
N ALA A 100 15.42 -21.45 -16.34
CA ALA A 100 16.42 -20.44 -16.03
C ALA A 100 16.11 -19.67 -14.74
N PHE A 101 14.85 -19.29 -14.51
CA PHE A 101 14.47 -18.45 -13.37
C PHE A 101 14.11 -19.25 -12.12
N ARG A 102 13.75 -20.55 -12.24
CA ARG A 102 13.38 -21.41 -11.10
C ARG A 102 14.51 -21.63 -10.10
N ASN A 103 15.77 -21.58 -10.55
CA ASN A 103 16.93 -21.80 -9.68
C ASN A 103 17.36 -20.53 -8.92
N ILE A 104 16.80 -19.36 -9.26
CA ILE A 104 17.16 -18.11 -8.60
C ILE A 104 16.36 -18.01 -7.29
N PRO A 105 17.02 -17.83 -6.13
CA PRO A 105 16.33 -17.77 -4.84
C PRO A 105 15.34 -16.61 -4.79
N GLY A 106 14.13 -16.88 -4.28
CA GLY A 106 13.08 -15.87 -4.12
C GLY A 106 12.29 -15.51 -5.38
N VAL A 107 12.85 -15.76 -6.56
CA VAL A 107 12.16 -15.54 -7.84
C VAL A 107 11.12 -16.63 -8.04
N GLU A 108 9.92 -16.24 -8.44
CA GLU A 108 8.90 -17.20 -8.85
C GLU A 108 8.50 -16.95 -10.30
N VAL A 109 8.04 -18.01 -10.95
CA VAL A 109 7.55 -17.95 -12.32
C VAL A 109 6.07 -18.34 -12.35
N ALA A 110 5.28 -17.63 -13.16
CA ALA A 110 3.88 -17.95 -13.41
C ALA A 110 3.51 -17.76 -14.88
N HIS A 111 2.60 -18.59 -15.37
CA HIS A 111 2.04 -18.44 -16.71
C HIS A 111 0.82 -17.51 -16.66
N VAL A 112 0.66 -16.62 -17.65
CA VAL A 112 -0.43 -15.64 -17.70
C VAL A 112 -1.83 -16.26 -17.62
N SER A 113 -2.03 -17.41 -18.29
CA SER A 113 -3.34 -18.09 -18.29
C SER A 113 -3.63 -18.82 -16.97
N ARG A 114 -2.61 -19.04 -16.12
CA ARG A 114 -2.69 -19.79 -14.86
C ARG A 114 -2.15 -18.95 -13.70
N LEU A 115 -2.52 -17.68 -13.65
CA LEU A 115 -2.16 -16.79 -12.56
C LEU A 115 -2.84 -17.24 -11.26
N ASN A 116 -2.04 -17.40 -10.21
CA ASN A 116 -2.52 -17.80 -8.89
C ASN A 116 -2.46 -16.60 -7.94
N LEU A 117 -3.55 -16.35 -7.22
CA LEU A 117 -3.62 -15.29 -6.21
C LEU A 117 -2.55 -15.47 -5.13
N LEU A 118 -2.21 -16.71 -4.74
CA LEU A 118 -1.20 -16.97 -3.72
C LEU A 118 0.21 -16.54 -4.14
N LYS A 119 0.47 -16.57 -5.46
CA LYS A 119 1.73 -16.05 -6.02
C LYS A 119 1.69 -14.54 -6.15
N LEU A 120 0.56 -13.95 -6.53
CA LEU A 120 0.42 -12.50 -6.69
C LEU A 120 0.40 -11.76 -5.34
N ALA A 121 -0.27 -12.33 -4.34
CA ALA A 121 -0.42 -11.77 -3.00
C ALA A 121 -0.04 -12.80 -1.91
N PRO A 122 1.27 -13.14 -1.76
CA PRO A 122 1.71 -14.06 -0.72
C PRO A 122 1.40 -13.50 0.67
N GLY A 123 0.71 -14.30 1.49
CA GLY A 123 0.28 -13.89 2.84
C GLY A 123 -0.92 -12.94 2.84
N GLY A 124 -1.61 -12.75 1.70
CA GLY A 124 -2.76 -11.85 1.58
C GLY A 124 -2.38 -10.38 1.35
N HIS A 125 -1.09 -10.04 1.33
CA HIS A 125 -0.62 -8.69 1.04
C HIS A 125 -0.47 -8.46 -0.47
N LEU A 126 -1.12 -7.41 -0.97
CA LEU A 126 -1.03 -6.96 -2.36
C LEU A 126 0.29 -6.20 -2.61
N GLY A 127 0.62 -5.93 -3.87
CA GLY A 127 1.84 -5.18 -4.23
C GLY A 127 3.10 -6.05 -4.27
N ARG A 128 3.02 -7.25 -4.84
CA ARG A 128 4.25 -7.99 -5.19
C ARG A 128 4.90 -7.35 -6.42
N PHE A 129 6.23 -7.32 -6.49
CA PHE A 129 6.93 -6.90 -7.69
C PHE A 129 6.78 -7.97 -8.80
N ILE A 130 6.20 -7.58 -9.94
CA ILE A 130 5.93 -8.46 -11.09
C ILE A 130 6.65 -7.93 -12.32
N ILE A 131 7.32 -8.84 -13.02
CA ILE A 131 7.98 -8.61 -14.31
C ILE A 131 7.17 -9.34 -15.37
N TRP A 132 6.69 -8.62 -16.38
CA TRP A 132 5.89 -9.17 -17.47
C TRP A 132 6.74 -9.35 -18.72
N THR A 133 6.50 -10.41 -19.49
CA THR A 133 6.91 -10.44 -20.89
C THR A 133 5.87 -9.72 -21.74
N LYS A 134 6.28 -9.17 -22.88
CA LYS A 134 5.39 -8.43 -23.80
C LYS A 134 4.17 -9.28 -24.20
N SER A 135 4.39 -10.50 -24.65
CA SER A 135 3.32 -11.45 -24.99
C SER A 135 2.41 -11.81 -23.81
N ALA A 136 2.95 -11.89 -22.59
CA ALA A 136 2.13 -12.08 -21.39
C ALA A 136 1.24 -10.88 -21.11
N PHE A 137 1.77 -9.68 -21.29
CA PHE A 137 1.05 -8.43 -21.03
C PHE A 137 -0.11 -8.25 -22.01
N GLU A 138 0.11 -8.50 -23.31
CA GLU A 138 -0.93 -8.43 -24.34
C GLU A 138 -2.05 -9.45 -24.09
N LYS A 139 -1.69 -10.69 -23.68
CA LYS A 139 -2.68 -11.74 -23.36
C LYS A 139 -3.56 -11.43 -22.15
N LEU A 140 -3.18 -10.49 -21.27
CA LEU A 140 -4.04 -10.11 -20.14
C LEU A 140 -5.36 -9.50 -20.63
N ASP A 141 -5.33 -8.71 -21.70
CA ASP A 141 -6.51 -8.07 -22.26
C ASP A 141 -7.48 -9.12 -22.81
N GLU A 142 -6.99 -10.15 -23.49
CA GLU A 142 -7.82 -11.28 -23.97
C GLU A 142 -8.43 -12.09 -22.81
N ILE A 143 -7.68 -12.27 -21.72
CA ILE A 143 -8.08 -13.13 -20.58
C ILE A 143 -9.12 -12.44 -19.69
N TYR A 144 -8.93 -11.16 -19.40
CA TYR A 144 -9.79 -10.42 -18.47
C TYR A 144 -10.78 -9.51 -19.19
N GLY A 145 -10.49 -9.05 -20.40
CA GLY A 145 -11.26 -8.04 -21.11
C GLY A 145 -10.98 -6.63 -20.62
N THR A 146 -11.70 -5.67 -21.19
CA THR A 146 -11.76 -4.28 -20.73
C THR A 146 -13.13 -3.99 -20.11
N PHE A 147 -13.39 -2.73 -19.74
CA PHE A 147 -14.73 -2.32 -19.32
C PHE A 147 -15.74 -2.36 -20.47
N ASP A 148 -15.29 -2.20 -21.71
CA ASP A 148 -16.13 -2.18 -22.91
C ASP A 148 -16.20 -3.53 -23.61
N LYS A 149 -15.10 -4.30 -23.59
CA LYS A 149 -14.98 -5.61 -24.26
C LYS A 149 -15.01 -6.74 -23.24
N PRO A 150 -15.91 -7.73 -23.37
CA PRO A 150 -15.94 -8.88 -22.47
C PRO A 150 -14.69 -9.76 -22.67
N SER A 151 -14.34 -10.55 -21.64
CA SER A 151 -13.22 -11.48 -21.75
C SER A 151 -13.49 -12.60 -22.75
N LEU A 152 -12.49 -12.92 -23.58
CA LEU A 152 -12.59 -14.00 -24.57
C LEU A 152 -12.46 -15.38 -23.93
N LYS A 153 -11.58 -15.54 -22.93
CA LYS A 153 -11.30 -16.85 -22.33
C LYS A 153 -12.23 -17.23 -21.19
N LYS A 154 -12.79 -16.25 -20.47
CA LYS A 154 -13.61 -16.50 -19.27
C LYS A 154 -15.07 -16.22 -19.57
N LYS A 155 -15.85 -17.29 -19.74
CA LYS A 155 -17.29 -17.17 -20.01
C LYS A 155 -18.00 -16.47 -18.84
N GLY A 156 -18.75 -15.40 -19.13
CA GLY A 156 -19.54 -14.65 -18.15
C GLY A 156 -18.72 -13.80 -17.17
N TYR A 157 -17.41 -13.67 -17.39
CA TYR A 157 -16.57 -12.81 -16.57
C TYR A 157 -16.63 -11.36 -17.06
N VAL A 158 -16.80 -10.43 -16.13
CA VAL A 158 -16.79 -8.99 -16.38
C VAL A 158 -15.88 -8.33 -15.34
N LEU A 159 -15.13 -7.30 -15.75
CA LEU A 159 -14.33 -6.55 -14.79
C LEU A 159 -15.23 -5.86 -13.75
N PRO A 160 -14.84 -5.90 -12.47
CA PRO A 160 -15.58 -5.17 -11.44
C PRO A 160 -15.49 -3.67 -11.71
N ARG A 161 -16.65 -3.00 -11.77
CA ARG A 161 -16.70 -1.54 -11.90
C ARG A 161 -16.17 -0.85 -10.64
N THR A 162 -15.46 0.26 -10.83
CA THR A 162 -15.00 1.10 -9.72
C THR A 162 -16.20 1.76 -9.04
N LYS A 163 -16.22 1.76 -7.70
CA LYS A 163 -17.26 2.47 -6.93
C LYS A 163 -17.06 3.98 -6.91
N MET A 164 -15.80 4.42 -7.02
CA MET A 164 -15.40 5.82 -7.12
C MET A 164 -14.58 5.97 -8.40
N VAL A 165 -14.97 6.92 -9.25
CA VAL A 165 -14.23 7.23 -10.49
C VAL A 165 -12.92 7.94 -10.15
N ASN A 166 -12.99 8.92 -9.24
CA ASN A 166 -11.82 9.58 -8.69
C ASN A 166 -11.60 9.12 -7.24
N ALA A 167 -10.45 8.55 -6.96
CA ALA A 167 -10.06 8.10 -5.62
C ALA A 167 -9.26 9.16 -4.83
N ASP A 168 -8.88 10.28 -5.47
CA ASP A 168 -8.18 11.37 -4.80
C ASP A 168 -9.16 12.24 -4.01
N LEU A 169 -9.40 11.82 -2.77
CA LEU A 169 -10.26 12.53 -1.83
C LEU A 169 -9.72 13.91 -1.49
N ALA A 170 -8.40 14.11 -1.45
CA ALA A 170 -7.82 15.41 -1.11
C ALA A 170 -8.17 16.44 -2.19
N ARG A 171 -8.08 16.04 -3.46
CA ARG A 171 -8.52 16.89 -4.58
C ARG A 171 -10.02 17.18 -4.55
N ILE A 172 -10.86 16.19 -4.25
CA ILE A 172 -12.32 16.38 -4.17
C ILE A 172 -12.68 17.32 -3.01
N ILE A 173 -12.05 17.13 -1.83
CA ILE A 173 -12.32 17.96 -0.65
C ILE A 173 -11.87 19.40 -0.90
N ASN A 174 -10.72 19.60 -1.54
CA ASN A 174 -10.15 20.92 -1.79
C ASN A 174 -10.67 21.58 -3.08
N SER A 175 -11.67 20.99 -3.74
CA SER A 175 -12.24 21.59 -4.95
C SER A 175 -13.10 22.81 -4.61
N ASP A 176 -13.15 23.78 -5.51
CA ASP A 176 -13.86 25.05 -5.28
C ASP A 176 -15.37 24.83 -5.09
N GLU A 177 -15.94 23.83 -5.76
CA GLU A 177 -17.35 23.47 -5.65
C GLU A 177 -17.70 22.98 -4.24
N VAL A 178 -16.78 22.25 -3.59
CA VAL A 178 -16.96 21.80 -2.21
C VAL A 178 -16.65 22.93 -1.24
N GLN A 179 -15.53 23.62 -1.42
CA GLN A 179 -15.09 24.66 -0.49
C GLN A 179 -16.01 25.89 -0.46
N SER A 180 -16.70 26.21 -1.56
CA SER A 180 -17.68 27.31 -1.61
C SER A 180 -18.93 27.06 -0.74
N VAL A 181 -19.27 25.79 -0.48
CA VAL A 181 -20.46 25.40 0.31
C VAL A 181 -20.10 25.01 1.74
N VAL A 182 -18.86 24.58 1.98
CA VAL A 182 -18.41 24.08 3.29
C VAL A 182 -18.38 25.20 4.33
N LYS A 183 -18.94 24.92 5.51
CA LYS A 183 -18.89 25.83 6.66
C LYS A 183 -17.46 25.94 7.20
N PRO A 184 -17.03 27.12 7.69
CA PRO A 184 -15.70 27.30 8.23
C PRO A 184 -15.47 26.41 9.45
N ILE A 185 -14.25 25.92 9.58
CA ILE A 185 -13.83 25.05 10.69
C ILE A 185 -13.91 25.83 12.01
N LYS A 186 -14.63 25.29 12.99
CA LYS A 186 -14.64 25.80 14.36
C LYS A 186 -13.34 25.41 15.06
N LYS A 187 -12.43 26.38 15.22
CA LYS A 187 -11.12 26.16 15.88
C LYS A 187 -11.20 26.13 17.41
N GLU A 188 -12.30 26.61 17.99
CA GLU A 188 -12.47 26.67 19.43
C GLU A 188 -12.80 25.29 20.03
N ILE A 189 -11.83 24.69 20.71
CA ILE A 189 -12.06 23.49 21.52
C ILE A 189 -12.46 23.94 22.94
N LYS A 190 -13.75 23.86 23.26
CA LYS A 190 -14.25 24.13 24.61
C LYS A 190 -13.99 22.92 25.50
N ARG A 191 -12.97 23.01 26.36
CA ARG A 191 -12.71 22.00 27.39
C ARG A 191 -13.65 22.21 28.58
N ALA A 192 -14.09 21.12 29.20
CA ALA A 192 -14.85 21.19 30.45
C ALA A 192 -13.98 21.91 31.51
N PRO A 193 -14.44 23.04 32.06
CA PRO A 193 -13.67 23.75 33.08
C PRO A 193 -13.70 22.94 34.37
N LEU A 194 -12.54 22.77 35.02
CA LEU A 194 -12.51 22.24 36.38
C LEU A 194 -13.17 23.26 37.32
N LYS A 195 -14.22 22.83 38.02
CA LYS A 195 -14.90 23.67 39.02
C LYS A 195 -13.97 23.86 40.22
N LYS A 196 -13.34 25.04 40.32
CA LYS A 196 -12.55 25.45 41.48
C LYS A 196 -13.46 26.00 42.57
N ASN A 197 -13.19 25.68 43.83
CA ASN A 197 -13.96 26.21 44.96
C ASN A 197 -13.69 27.73 45.12
N PRO A 198 -14.70 28.61 45.02
CA PRO A 198 -14.52 30.07 45.11
C PRO A 198 -13.99 30.53 46.48
N LEU A 199 -14.41 29.88 47.57
CA LEU A 199 -13.96 30.25 48.92
C LEU A 199 -12.47 29.95 49.14
N LYS A 200 -11.91 29.00 48.39
CA LYS A 200 -10.49 28.64 48.44
C LYS A 200 -9.66 29.33 47.35
N ASN A 201 -10.29 29.97 46.35
CA ASN A 201 -9.59 30.59 45.22
C ASN A 201 -10.15 31.98 44.92
N LEU A 202 -9.41 33.02 45.35
CA LEU A 202 -9.79 34.42 45.23
C LEU A 202 -10.12 34.83 43.79
N ASN A 203 -9.38 34.35 42.79
CA ASN A 203 -9.61 34.70 41.38
C ASN A 203 -10.94 34.17 40.85
N VAL A 204 -11.35 32.98 41.31
CA VAL A 204 -12.66 32.41 40.96
C VAL A 204 -13.78 33.15 41.69
N MET A 205 -13.56 33.53 42.96
CA MET A 205 -14.50 34.35 43.72
C MET A 205 -14.71 35.73 43.12
N LEU A 206 -13.64 36.41 42.68
CA LEU A 206 -13.70 37.70 42.02
C LEU A 206 -14.34 37.63 40.62
N LYS A 207 -14.17 36.51 39.93
CA LYS A 207 -14.83 36.25 38.64
C LYS A 207 -16.33 36.03 38.79
N LEU A 208 -16.77 35.46 39.92
CA LEU A 208 -18.18 35.19 40.21
C LEU A 208 -18.87 36.37 40.93
N ASN A 209 -18.15 37.11 41.77
CA ASN A 209 -18.67 38.22 42.56
C ASN A 209 -17.84 39.48 42.34
N HIS A 210 -18.38 40.39 41.53
CA HIS A 210 -17.75 41.66 41.17
C HIS A 210 -17.61 42.64 42.35
N MET A 211 -18.44 42.56 43.39
CA MET A 211 -18.41 43.47 44.55
C MET A 211 -17.15 43.30 45.41
N LEU A 212 -16.59 42.08 45.44
CA LEU A 212 -15.38 41.77 46.22
C LEU A 212 -14.09 42.30 45.58
N ARG A 213 -14.19 42.85 44.36
CA ARG A 213 -13.08 43.52 43.66
C ARG A 213 -12.90 44.97 44.13
N LEU A 214 -13.91 45.56 44.77
CA LEU A 214 -13.80 46.87 45.38
C LEU A 214 -12.87 46.80 46.60
N PRO A 215 -12.07 47.84 46.89
CA PRO A 215 -11.24 47.89 48.08
C PRO A 215 -12.11 47.60 49.30
N ARG A 216 -11.64 46.76 50.23
CA ARG A 216 -12.40 46.37 51.45
C ARG A 216 -12.87 47.56 52.31
N GLY A 217 -12.37 48.77 52.03
CA GLY A 217 -12.82 50.03 52.62
C GLY A 217 -14.11 50.62 52.05
N TRP A 218 -14.59 50.21 50.87
CA TRP A 218 -15.76 50.85 50.20
C TRP A 218 -17.09 50.50 50.90
N LEU A 219 -17.26 49.25 51.33
CA LEU A 219 -18.40 48.83 52.16
C LEU A 219 -18.35 49.41 53.58
N SER A 220 -17.14 49.57 54.14
CA SER A 220 -16.91 50.26 55.42
C SER A 220 -17.30 51.74 55.34
N TRP A 221 -17.02 52.41 54.23
CA TRP A 221 -17.39 53.79 53.98
C TRP A 221 -18.90 54.00 53.82
N LEU A 222 -19.60 53.09 53.14
CA LEU A 222 -21.07 53.09 53.02
C LEU A 222 -21.77 52.86 54.38
N ARG A 223 -21.19 52.03 55.25
CA ARG A 223 -21.74 51.75 56.59
C ARG A 223 -21.52 52.88 57.60
N ARG A 224 -20.58 53.80 57.36
CA ARG A 224 -20.34 54.99 58.20
C ARG A 224 -21.18 56.22 57.81
N ARG A 225 -21.99 56.13 56.75
CA ARG A 225 -22.85 57.22 56.23
C ARG A 225 -24.35 57.03 56.53
N GLY A 226 -24.71 56.06 57.36
CA GLY A 226 -26.08 55.83 57.83
C GLY A 226 -26.23 56.25 59.27
#